data_AF-A0A8H2X9F7-F1
#
_entry.id   AF-A0A8H2X9F7-F1
#
_cell.length_a   1.000
_cell.length_b   1.000
_cell.length_c   1.000
_cell.angle_alpha   90.00
_cell.angle_beta   90.00
_cell.angle_gamma   90.00
#
_symmetry.space_group_name_H-M   'P 1'
#
loop_
_entity.id
_entity.type
_entity.pdbx_description
1 polymer ?
#
loop_
_entity_poly.entity_id
_entity_poly.type
_entity_poly.pdbx_seq_one_letter_code
_entity_poly.pdbx_strand_id
1 'polypeptide(L)'
;MLYSTLVLALFSASLSAAAPSSHEQTRSAKAHHARSNPEHTLQLLVKPQDDLKDPDDMTIAATIINKGSKAVKILNDPNGPLSSWKTHTFNFIPLPSIGPDGVKSKTVGLPPDVNAIRVKYNPNVAAALDDPSTYTLLQPGENKTVVHDLSGMYNFHLPGGYTVKLTSPAEYFNVIEDDGSISRVPATLTTGEAENASLLNIPASALLTSKKGLVNTGIASIDAIAASLPNNRMIKRAGDSKFNNCSAEQQSDIAEGVKAAIAYNEDAVNYFEGTLGERYTTWFGALADNRTEIVKGHFVNLTDKIDQFQFDCSCDKADTFAYVYPTRFPTVYLCGAFWKAPTNGTDSKGGTIVHEGTHFVNIGGTDDYAYGQSGAKSLAKSDPDRAIMNADSHEYFVENNPKLA
;
A
#
# COMPACT_ATOMS: atom_id res chain seq x y z
N MET A 1 -60.54 21.98 74.84
CA MET A 1 -59.07 22.13 74.75
C MET A 1 -58.74 22.31 73.27
N LEU A 2 -58.69 23.55 72.83
CA LEU A 2 -57.49 24.38 72.58
C LEU A 2 -57.02 24.31 71.11
N TYR A 3 -57.43 25.38 70.40
CA TYR A 3 -56.77 26.15 69.33
C TYR A 3 -56.34 25.54 67.98
N SER A 4 -57.07 26.03 66.98
CA SER A 4 -56.67 26.45 65.64
C SER A 4 -55.41 27.35 65.61
N THR A 5 -54.58 27.22 64.57
CA THR A 5 -54.10 28.37 63.76
C THR A 5 -53.62 27.95 62.37
N LEU A 6 -54.25 28.58 61.38
CA LEU A 6 -53.87 28.80 59.99
C LEU A 6 -52.63 29.74 59.93
N VAL A 7 -51.82 29.73 58.87
CA VAL A 7 -51.41 30.94 58.10
C VAL A 7 -50.56 30.54 56.87
N LEU A 8 -50.98 31.11 55.73
CA LEU A 8 -50.40 31.14 54.40
C LEU A 8 -49.36 32.29 54.30
N ALA A 9 -48.26 32.13 53.56
CA ALA A 9 -47.55 33.28 52.97
C ALA A 9 -46.72 32.88 51.73
N LEU A 10 -47.21 33.31 50.57
CA LEU A 10 -46.46 33.51 49.33
C LEU A 10 -45.60 34.77 49.46
N PHE A 11 -44.37 34.78 48.94
CA PHE A 11 -43.78 35.99 48.35
C PHE A 11 -42.73 35.65 47.29
N SER A 12 -42.70 36.54 46.30
CA SER A 12 -42.15 36.41 44.96
C SER A 12 -40.78 37.07 44.82
N ALA A 13 -39.99 36.53 43.88
CA ALA A 13 -38.95 37.11 43.02
C ALA A 13 -38.18 38.39 43.41
N SER A 14 -36.85 38.33 43.24
CA SER A 14 -36.10 39.31 42.44
C SER A 14 -34.72 38.79 42.00
N LEU A 15 -34.39 39.02 40.73
CA LEU A 15 -33.07 38.82 40.12
C LEU A 15 -32.08 39.90 40.58
N SER A 16 -30.81 39.54 40.71
CA SER A 16 -29.68 40.39 40.27
C SER A 16 -28.44 39.54 39.96
N ALA A 17 -27.76 39.93 38.89
CA ALA A 17 -26.75 39.20 38.15
C ALA A 17 -25.33 39.35 38.72
N ALA A 18 -24.43 38.39 38.42
CA ALA A 18 -23.18 38.59 37.67
C ALA A 18 -22.31 37.31 37.66
N ALA A 19 -21.75 36.99 36.50
CA ALA A 19 -20.94 35.80 36.15
C ALA A 19 -19.44 35.96 36.57
N PRO A 20 -18.55 34.96 36.36
CA PRO A 20 -18.09 34.64 35.00
C PRO A 20 -17.96 33.14 34.66
N SER A 21 -18.03 32.92 33.35
CA SER A 21 -17.79 31.70 32.59
C SER A 21 -16.31 31.31 32.52
N SER A 22 -16.03 30.00 32.54
CA SER A 22 -14.92 29.43 31.78
C SER A 22 -15.35 28.12 31.12
N HIS A 23 -15.24 28.12 29.80
CA HIS A 23 -15.40 26.99 28.90
C HIS A 23 -14.24 25.99 29.09
N GLU A 24 -14.55 24.72 29.25
CA GLU A 24 -13.69 23.63 28.76
C GLU A 24 -14.58 22.60 28.07
N GLN A 25 -14.77 22.79 26.76
CA GLN A 25 -15.33 21.77 25.89
C GLN A 25 -14.30 20.66 25.73
N THR A 26 -14.59 19.50 26.31
CA THR A 26 -13.94 18.23 26.00
C THR A 26 -14.17 17.93 24.51
N ARG A 27 -13.16 18.22 23.67
CA ARG A 27 -13.14 17.80 22.27
C ARG A 27 -13.01 16.29 22.21
N SER A 28 -14.12 15.62 21.88
CA SER A 28 -14.09 14.27 21.33
C SER A 28 -13.21 14.27 20.08
N ALA A 29 -12.21 13.38 20.05
CA ALA A 29 -11.38 13.16 18.88
C ALA A 29 -12.27 12.69 17.72
N LYS A 30 -12.44 13.56 16.72
CA LYS A 30 -13.14 13.22 15.49
C LYS A 30 -12.41 12.07 14.82
N ALA A 31 -13.11 10.96 14.59
CA ALA A 31 -12.66 9.94 13.67
C ALA A 31 -12.40 10.61 12.29
N HIS A 32 -11.16 10.53 11.81
CA HIS A 32 -10.81 10.96 10.46
C HIS A 32 -11.39 9.97 9.46
N HIS A 33 -12.68 10.12 9.15
CA HIS A 33 -13.22 9.62 7.89
C HIS A 33 -12.57 10.41 6.75
N ALA A 34 -12.05 9.71 5.74
CA ALA A 34 -11.60 10.31 4.49
C ALA A 34 -12.71 11.24 3.98
N ARG A 35 -12.45 12.55 3.94
CA ARG A 35 -13.37 13.52 3.36
C ARG A 35 -13.35 13.31 1.85
N SER A 36 -14.44 12.82 1.28
CA SER A 36 -14.64 12.96 -0.16
C SER A 36 -14.91 14.44 -0.45
N ASN A 37 -14.04 15.11 -1.19
CA ASN A 37 -14.32 16.46 -1.69
C ASN A 37 -15.10 16.33 -3.02
N PRO A 38 -16.39 16.72 -3.07
CA PRO A 38 -17.20 16.57 -4.28
C PRO A 38 -16.71 17.45 -5.45
N GLU A 39 -15.78 18.38 -5.22
CA GLU A 39 -15.14 19.18 -6.27
C GLU A 39 -14.06 18.41 -7.03
N HIS A 40 -13.51 17.35 -6.43
CA HIS A 40 -12.50 16.49 -7.05
C HIS A 40 -13.19 15.35 -7.80
N THR A 41 -13.27 15.47 -9.13
CA THR A 41 -13.78 14.40 -9.99
C THR A 41 -12.66 13.91 -10.90
N LEU A 42 -12.20 12.68 -10.67
CA LEU A 42 -11.20 12.03 -11.50
C LEU A 42 -11.85 10.99 -12.40
N GLN A 43 -11.46 11.01 -13.67
CA GLN A 43 -11.81 9.99 -14.64
C GLN A 43 -10.55 9.20 -14.99
N LEU A 44 -10.67 7.88 -15.06
CA LEU A 44 -9.60 6.99 -15.47
C LEU A 44 -9.98 6.27 -16.77
N LEU A 45 -9.03 6.24 -17.70
CA LEU A 45 -9.06 5.43 -18.91
C LEU A 45 -7.88 4.47 -18.87
N VAL A 46 -8.13 3.19 -19.19
CA VAL A 46 -7.09 2.16 -19.29
C VAL A 46 -7.14 1.58 -20.68
N LYS A 47 -5.99 1.59 -21.36
CA LYS A 47 -5.80 1.05 -22.71
C LYS A 47 -4.61 0.08 -22.74
N PRO A 48 -4.85 -1.24 -22.77
CA PRO A 48 -3.79 -2.20 -23.04
C PRO A 48 -3.36 -2.12 -24.50
N GLN A 49 -2.20 -2.71 -24.82
CA GLN A 49 -1.85 -2.99 -26.21
C GLN A 49 -2.86 -3.95 -26.86
N ASP A 50 -3.09 -3.82 -28.17
CA ASP A 50 -4.16 -4.56 -28.87
C ASP A 50 -3.94 -6.08 -28.81
N ASP A 51 -2.74 -6.54 -29.17
CA ASP A 51 -2.33 -7.95 -29.12
C ASP A 51 -1.09 -8.12 -28.22
N LEU A 52 -1.14 -9.08 -27.30
CA LEU A 52 0.03 -9.56 -26.56
C LEU A 52 0.63 -10.79 -27.25
N LYS A 53 1.84 -10.63 -27.78
CA LYS A 53 2.62 -11.71 -28.39
C LYS A 53 3.66 -12.30 -27.43
N ASP A 54 4.21 -11.46 -26.57
CA ASP A 54 5.24 -11.82 -25.60
C ASP A 54 4.99 -11.06 -24.29
N PRO A 55 4.79 -11.74 -23.14
CA PRO A 55 4.67 -11.11 -21.83
C PRO A 55 5.94 -10.36 -21.39
N ASP A 56 7.07 -10.54 -22.06
CA ASP A 56 8.30 -9.76 -21.84
C ASP A 56 8.33 -8.41 -22.58
N ASP A 57 7.28 -8.07 -23.33
CA ASP A 57 7.11 -6.77 -24.02
C ASP A 57 5.74 -6.13 -23.71
N MET A 58 5.12 -6.53 -22.60
CA MET A 58 3.75 -6.17 -22.26
C MET A 58 3.64 -4.73 -21.76
N THR A 59 2.67 -3.98 -22.29
CA THR A 59 2.42 -2.59 -21.87
C THR A 59 0.92 -2.27 -21.68
N ILE A 60 0.63 -1.35 -20.76
CA ILE A 60 -0.69 -0.72 -20.60
C ILE A 60 -0.52 0.80 -20.47
N ALA A 61 -1.33 1.57 -21.19
CA ALA A 61 -1.49 3.00 -20.93
C ALA A 61 -2.64 3.25 -19.93
N ALA A 62 -2.38 4.02 -18.88
CA ALA A 62 -3.39 4.54 -17.98
C ALA A 62 -3.41 6.06 -18.07
N THR A 63 -4.59 6.63 -18.29
CA THR A 63 -4.81 8.08 -18.40
C THR A 63 -5.73 8.56 -17.31
N ILE A 64 -5.24 9.47 -16.47
CA ILE A 64 -6.03 10.18 -15.46
C ILE A 64 -6.42 11.54 -16.01
N ILE A 65 -7.69 11.89 -15.90
CA ILE A 65 -8.24 13.16 -16.35
C ILE A 65 -8.91 13.84 -15.16
N ASN A 66 -8.55 15.10 -14.91
CA ASN A 66 -9.26 15.91 -13.94
C ASN A 66 -10.54 16.48 -14.59
N LYS A 67 -11.70 15.95 -14.20
CA LYS A 67 -13.03 16.43 -14.62
C LYS A 67 -13.66 17.38 -13.61
N GLY A 68 -12.98 17.62 -12.49
CA GLY A 68 -13.38 18.60 -11.47
C GLY A 68 -13.17 20.04 -11.93
N SER A 69 -13.62 20.97 -11.10
CA SER A 69 -13.52 22.41 -11.34
C SER A 69 -12.27 23.06 -10.74
N LYS A 70 -11.48 22.32 -9.96
CA LYS A 70 -10.26 22.79 -9.29
C LYS A 70 -9.04 21.97 -9.70
N ALA A 71 -7.86 22.55 -9.53
CA ALA A 71 -6.61 21.82 -9.67
C ALA A 71 -6.50 20.74 -8.58
N VAL A 72 -5.91 19.59 -8.94
CA VAL A 72 -5.72 18.46 -8.02
C VAL A 72 -4.25 18.08 -7.97
N LYS A 73 -3.70 17.91 -6.75
CA LYS A 73 -2.36 17.36 -6.51
C LYS A 73 -2.50 15.92 -6.06
N ILE A 74 -2.23 14.99 -6.96
CA ILE A 74 -2.44 13.55 -6.75
C ILE A 74 -1.09 12.90 -6.41
N LEU A 75 -0.95 12.25 -5.26
CA LEU A 75 0.26 11.51 -4.93
C LEU A 75 0.51 10.38 -5.93
N ASN A 76 1.78 10.18 -6.31
CA ASN A 76 2.23 9.14 -7.22
C ASN A 76 2.39 7.80 -6.45
N ASP A 77 1.30 7.29 -5.88
CA ASP A 77 1.25 6.05 -5.10
C ASP A 77 1.87 4.88 -5.89
N PRO A 78 2.82 4.12 -5.33
CA PRO A 78 3.45 2.99 -6.01
C PRO A 78 2.49 1.95 -6.56
N ASN A 79 1.34 1.71 -5.92
CA ASN A 79 0.31 0.77 -6.40
C ASN A 79 -0.71 1.43 -7.34
N GLY A 80 -0.52 2.69 -7.68
CA GLY A 80 -1.44 3.50 -8.46
C GLY A 80 -1.07 3.62 -9.94
N PRO A 81 -2.04 3.99 -10.80
CA PRO A 81 -1.84 4.10 -12.25
C PRO A 81 -1.01 5.31 -12.69
N LEU A 82 -0.66 6.24 -11.78
CA LEU A 82 0.24 7.36 -12.05
C LEU A 82 1.71 7.04 -11.79
N SER A 83 2.00 5.85 -11.26
CA SER A 83 3.34 5.39 -10.97
C SER A 83 3.90 4.51 -12.07
N SER A 84 5.23 4.38 -12.15
CA SER A 84 5.88 3.43 -13.07
C SER A 84 6.49 2.22 -12.36
N TRP A 85 6.30 2.10 -11.04
CA TRP A 85 6.70 0.91 -10.30
C TRP A 85 5.97 -0.34 -10.85
N LYS A 86 6.67 -1.46 -10.94
CA LYS A 86 6.12 -2.77 -11.33
C LYS A 86 5.40 -3.48 -10.18
N THR A 87 4.51 -2.75 -9.51
CA THR A 87 3.58 -3.23 -8.49
C THR A 87 2.31 -3.79 -9.12
N HIS A 88 1.48 -4.47 -8.33
CA HIS A 88 0.26 -5.09 -8.84
C HIS A 88 -0.87 -4.06 -9.01
N THR A 89 -0.84 -3.33 -10.11
CA THR A 89 -1.81 -2.27 -10.44
C THR A 89 -2.99 -2.77 -11.29
N PHE A 90 -2.78 -3.80 -12.12
CA PHE A 90 -3.76 -4.26 -13.12
C PHE A 90 -4.12 -5.75 -12.95
N ASN A 91 -5.41 -6.06 -12.94
CA ASN A 91 -5.96 -7.41 -13.03
C ASN A 91 -6.35 -7.74 -14.47
N PHE A 92 -6.08 -8.97 -14.91
CA PHE A 92 -6.53 -9.50 -16.20
C PHE A 92 -7.55 -10.59 -15.98
N ILE A 93 -8.81 -10.29 -16.29
CA ILE A 93 -9.92 -11.22 -16.10
C ILE A 93 -10.22 -11.91 -17.44
N PRO A 94 -10.02 -13.23 -17.55
CA PRO A 94 -10.28 -13.95 -18.79
C PRO A 94 -11.74 -13.83 -19.21
N LEU A 95 -11.95 -13.61 -20.49
CA LEU A 95 -13.28 -13.67 -21.10
C LEU A 95 -13.64 -15.11 -21.44
N PRO A 96 -14.94 -15.47 -21.42
CA PRO A 96 -15.39 -16.76 -21.96
C PRO A 96 -14.95 -16.90 -23.42
N SER A 97 -14.32 -18.03 -23.75
CA SER A 97 -14.02 -18.38 -25.15
C SER A 97 -15.33 -18.56 -25.93
N ILE A 98 -15.35 -18.09 -27.19
CA ILE A 98 -16.50 -18.24 -28.09
C ILE A 98 -16.18 -19.40 -29.04
N GLY A 99 -17.00 -20.45 -29.01
CA GLY A 99 -16.88 -21.58 -29.92
C GLY A 99 -17.16 -21.19 -31.38
N PRO A 100 -16.82 -22.05 -32.35
CA PRO A 100 -17.10 -21.81 -33.77
C PRO A 100 -18.61 -21.63 -34.08
N ASP A 101 -19.45 -22.16 -33.20
CA ASP A 101 -20.92 -22.07 -33.21
C ASP A 101 -21.46 -20.78 -32.55
N GLY A 102 -20.58 -19.89 -32.10
CA GLY A 102 -20.94 -18.67 -31.38
C GLY A 102 -21.31 -18.90 -29.91
N VAL A 103 -21.21 -20.12 -29.39
CA VAL A 103 -21.57 -20.45 -28.02
C VAL A 103 -20.41 -20.09 -27.08
N LYS A 104 -20.70 -19.26 -26.07
CA LYS A 104 -19.73 -18.92 -25.01
C LYS A 104 -19.47 -20.16 -24.15
N SER A 105 -18.20 -20.50 -23.94
CA SER A 105 -17.79 -21.50 -22.96
C SER A 105 -18.35 -21.16 -21.57
N LYS A 106 -18.86 -22.17 -20.88
CA LYS A 106 -19.30 -22.03 -19.47
C LYS A 106 -18.13 -21.93 -18.50
N THR A 107 -16.95 -22.40 -18.90
CA THR A 107 -15.74 -22.33 -18.08
C THR A 107 -14.95 -21.10 -18.49
N VAL A 108 -14.78 -20.18 -17.54
CA VAL A 108 -13.87 -19.04 -17.64
C VAL A 108 -12.49 -19.52 -17.22
N GLY A 109 -11.44 -19.11 -17.94
CA GLY A 109 -10.05 -19.43 -17.56
C GLY A 109 -9.67 -18.88 -16.19
N LEU A 110 -8.49 -19.23 -15.71
CA LEU A 110 -7.93 -18.61 -14.50
C LEU A 110 -7.28 -17.25 -14.85
N PRO A 111 -7.34 -16.25 -13.95
CA PRO A 111 -6.48 -15.07 -14.05
C PRO A 111 -5.01 -15.47 -14.13
N PRO A 112 -4.14 -14.65 -14.75
CA PRO A 112 -2.70 -14.95 -14.81
C PRO A 112 -2.07 -14.93 -13.42
N ASP A 113 -1.00 -15.70 -13.24
CA ASP A 113 -0.11 -15.53 -12.10
C ASP A 113 0.57 -14.16 -12.18
N VAL A 114 0.74 -13.51 -11.04
CA VAL A 114 1.33 -12.18 -10.93
C VAL A 114 2.63 -12.24 -10.14
N ASN A 115 3.70 -11.77 -10.76
CA ASN A 115 4.99 -11.50 -10.14
C ASN A 115 5.22 -9.99 -10.18
N ALA A 116 5.11 -9.34 -9.02
CA ALA A 116 5.22 -7.89 -8.89
C ALA A 116 6.08 -7.58 -7.66
N ILE A 117 6.77 -6.44 -7.66
CA ILE A 117 7.45 -5.96 -6.45
C ILE A 117 6.43 -5.55 -5.39
N ARG A 118 6.89 -5.41 -4.16
CA ARG A 118 6.16 -4.80 -3.04
C ARG A 118 6.96 -3.64 -2.50
N VAL A 119 6.29 -2.59 -2.03
CA VAL A 119 6.93 -1.30 -1.76
C VAL A 119 6.39 -0.72 -0.46
N LYS A 120 7.20 -0.58 0.59
CA LYS A 120 6.80 0.22 1.75
C LYS A 120 6.71 1.70 1.36
N TYR A 121 5.49 2.23 1.44
CA TYR A 121 5.15 3.62 1.21
C TYR A 121 4.31 4.17 2.37
N ASN A 122 4.26 5.49 2.52
CA ASN A 122 3.30 6.15 3.40
C ASN A 122 2.86 7.48 2.78
N PRO A 123 1.57 7.65 2.42
CA PRO A 123 1.07 8.85 1.79
C PRO A 123 1.37 10.14 2.57
N ASN A 124 1.32 10.09 3.91
CA ASN A 124 1.59 11.27 4.75
C ASN A 124 3.06 11.68 4.71
N VAL A 125 3.97 10.70 4.66
CA VAL A 125 5.42 10.97 4.54
C VAL A 125 5.71 11.59 3.19
N ALA A 126 5.13 11.05 2.11
CA ALA A 126 5.29 11.58 0.77
C ALA A 126 4.70 13.00 0.62
N ALA A 127 3.48 13.23 1.12
CA ALA A 127 2.83 14.54 1.08
C ALA A 127 3.57 15.62 1.89
N ALA A 128 4.32 15.23 2.92
CA ALA A 128 5.12 16.14 3.72
C ALA A 128 6.44 16.55 3.05
N LEU A 129 6.82 15.92 1.93
CA LEU A 129 8.00 16.30 1.18
C LEU A 129 7.70 17.51 0.29
N ASP A 130 8.59 18.50 0.33
CA ASP A 130 8.62 19.60 -0.66
C ASP A 130 9.32 19.15 -1.96
N ASP A 131 8.85 18.04 -2.52
CA ASP A 131 9.39 17.43 -3.74
C ASP A 131 8.26 17.23 -4.77
N PRO A 132 8.26 17.99 -5.88
CA PRO A 132 7.23 17.90 -6.91
C PRO A 132 7.25 16.57 -7.68
N SER A 133 8.25 15.70 -7.50
CA SER A 133 8.27 14.37 -8.09
C SER A 133 7.36 13.37 -7.37
N THR A 134 6.91 13.69 -6.15
CA THR A 134 6.03 12.82 -5.33
C THR A 134 4.56 12.89 -5.73
N TYR A 135 4.17 13.90 -6.52
CA TYR A 135 2.78 14.09 -6.96
C TYR A 135 2.68 14.47 -8.45
N THR A 136 1.49 14.25 -9.01
CA THR A 136 1.05 14.75 -10.30
C THR A 136 0.04 15.88 -10.07
N LEU A 137 0.34 17.07 -10.60
CA LEU A 137 -0.60 18.19 -10.61
C LEU A 137 -1.42 18.15 -11.90
N LEU A 138 -2.76 18.20 -11.79
CA LEU A 138 -3.66 18.32 -12.94
C LEU A 138 -4.59 19.52 -12.77
N GLN A 139 -4.55 20.46 -13.70
CA GLN A 139 -5.53 21.53 -13.83
C GLN A 139 -6.91 21.00 -14.27
N PRO A 140 -8.01 21.75 -14.08
CA PRO A 140 -9.32 21.37 -14.63
C PRO A 140 -9.25 21.05 -16.13
N GLY A 141 -9.70 19.85 -16.51
CA GLY A 141 -9.66 19.35 -17.89
C GLY A 141 -8.32 18.77 -18.35
N GLU A 142 -7.25 18.93 -17.56
CA GLU A 142 -5.93 18.36 -17.87
C GLU A 142 -5.94 16.85 -17.67
N ASN A 143 -5.05 16.16 -18.39
CA ASN A 143 -4.84 14.73 -18.24
C ASN A 143 -3.35 14.38 -18.19
N LYS A 144 -3.07 13.24 -17.54
CA LYS A 144 -1.76 12.60 -17.54
C LYS A 144 -1.91 11.16 -17.99
N THR A 145 -1.13 10.77 -18.99
CA THR A 145 -0.99 9.38 -19.40
C THR A 145 0.35 8.81 -18.93
N VAL A 146 0.31 7.63 -18.34
CA VAL A 146 1.48 6.81 -17.99
C VAL A 146 1.40 5.52 -18.79
N VAL A 147 2.47 5.19 -19.50
CA VAL A 147 2.63 3.90 -20.16
C VAL A 147 3.41 3.00 -19.21
N HIS A 148 2.74 1.99 -18.70
CA HIS A 148 3.27 0.99 -17.80
C HIS A 148 3.96 -0.09 -18.60
N ASP A 149 5.26 -0.29 -18.35
CA ASP A 149 5.95 -1.51 -18.73
C ASP A 149 5.58 -2.60 -17.72
N LEU A 150 4.96 -3.67 -18.18
CA LEU A 150 4.56 -4.83 -17.38
C LEU A 150 5.38 -6.08 -17.71
N SER A 151 6.49 -5.90 -18.41
CA SER A 151 7.34 -6.99 -18.88
C SER A 151 7.79 -7.87 -17.73
N GLY A 152 7.52 -9.18 -17.86
CA GLY A 152 7.90 -10.20 -16.90
C GLY A 152 7.00 -10.32 -15.67
N MET A 153 5.93 -9.53 -15.58
CA MET A 153 5.04 -9.53 -14.42
C MET A 153 3.93 -10.57 -14.46
N TYR A 154 3.43 -10.92 -15.65
CA TYR A 154 2.25 -11.77 -15.79
C TYR A 154 2.57 -13.05 -16.54
N ASN A 155 2.12 -14.18 -15.99
CA ASN A 155 2.13 -15.48 -16.66
C ASN A 155 0.70 -15.92 -16.91
N PHE A 156 0.29 -15.89 -18.18
CA PHE A 156 -1.03 -16.31 -18.62
C PHE A 156 -1.10 -17.84 -18.76
N HIS A 157 -2.30 -18.39 -18.58
CA HIS A 157 -2.53 -19.83 -18.69
C HIS A 157 -3.13 -20.24 -20.03
N LEU A 158 -3.82 -19.32 -20.72
CA LEU A 158 -4.53 -19.59 -21.97
C LEU A 158 -4.46 -18.38 -22.91
N PRO A 159 -4.50 -18.58 -24.24
CA PRO A 159 -4.76 -17.50 -25.18
C PRO A 159 -6.24 -17.07 -25.12
N GLY A 160 -6.54 -15.91 -25.68
CA GLY A 160 -7.90 -15.35 -25.76
C GLY A 160 -8.00 -13.91 -25.27
N GLY A 161 -9.24 -13.43 -25.14
CA GLY A 161 -9.52 -12.09 -24.66
C GLY A 161 -9.50 -11.99 -23.13
N TYR A 162 -8.98 -10.90 -22.61
CA TYR A 162 -8.95 -10.56 -21.19
C TYR A 162 -9.49 -9.15 -20.98
N THR A 163 -10.37 -8.96 -20.01
CA THR A 163 -10.71 -7.62 -19.51
C THR A 163 -9.64 -7.15 -18.55
N VAL A 164 -9.10 -5.97 -18.80
CA VAL A 164 -8.18 -5.28 -17.89
C VAL A 164 -8.99 -4.49 -16.87
N LYS A 165 -8.73 -4.73 -15.60
CA LYS A 165 -9.27 -3.96 -14.48
C LYS A 165 -8.14 -3.45 -13.60
N LEU A 166 -8.42 -2.46 -12.78
CA LEU A 166 -7.50 -2.09 -11.71
C LEU A 166 -7.60 -3.05 -10.53
N THR A 167 -6.54 -3.09 -9.72
CA THR A 167 -6.63 -3.60 -8.36
C THR A 167 -7.35 -2.60 -7.46
N SER A 168 -7.94 -3.09 -6.37
CA SER A 168 -8.70 -2.24 -5.44
C SER A 168 -7.90 -1.05 -4.86
N PRO A 169 -6.59 -1.16 -4.56
CA PRO A 169 -5.78 -0.01 -4.16
C PRO A 169 -5.66 1.06 -5.26
N ALA A 170 -5.51 0.64 -6.52
CA ALA A 170 -5.30 1.51 -7.67
C ALA A 170 -6.55 2.33 -8.09
N GLU A 171 -7.74 1.96 -7.62
CA GLU A 171 -9.02 2.64 -7.93
C GLU A 171 -9.20 3.97 -7.16
N TYR A 172 -8.38 4.21 -6.14
CA TYR A 172 -8.46 5.38 -5.28
C TYR A 172 -7.16 6.19 -5.33
N PHE A 173 -7.31 7.51 -5.33
CA PHE A 173 -6.22 8.45 -5.40
C PHE A 173 -6.10 9.23 -4.10
N ASN A 174 -4.88 9.36 -3.60
CA ASN A 174 -4.57 10.23 -2.47
C ASN A 174 -4.31 11.64 -3.02
N VAL A 175 -5.17 12.60 -2.67
CA VAL A 175 -5.07 14.00 -3.11
C VAL A 175 -4.60 14.86 -1.94
N ILE A 176 -3.56 15.65 -2.17
CA ILE A 176 -3.06 16.64 -1.21
C ILE A 176 -3.96 17.87 -1.29
N GLU A 177 -4.65 18.17 -0.21
CA GLU A 177 -5.51 19.35 -0.08
C GLU A 177 -4.70 20.61 0.28
N ASP A 178 -5.32 21.78 0.14
CA ASP A 178 -4.66 23.08 0.41
C ASP A 178 -4.15 23.23 1.85
N ASP A 179 -4.76 22.52 2.81
CA ASP A 179 -4.34 22.50 4.22
C ASP A 179 -3.26 21.45 4.53
N GLY A 180 -2.76 20.75 3.52
CA GLY A 180 -1.77 19.67 3.63
C GLY A 180 -2.35 18.33 4.07
N SER A 181 -3.66 18.24 4.34
CA SER A 181 -4.31 16.96 4.59
C SER A 181 -4.46 16.14 3.31
N ILE A 182 -4.66 14.83 3.47
CA ILE A 182 -4.86 13.91 2.35
C ILE A 182 -6.33 13.50 2.30
N SER A 183 -6.97 13.71 1.16
CA SER A 183 -8.27 13.12 0.84
C SER A 183 -8.10 11.90 -0.06
N ARG A 184 -9.07 10.99 0.00
CA ARG A 184 -9.11 9.79 -0.84
C ARG A 184 -10.24 9.93 -1.85
N VAL A 185 -9.89 10.03 -3.12
CA VAL A 185 -10.82 10.29 -4.22
C VAL A 185 -10.90 9.05 -5.12
N PRO A 186 -12.06 8.41 -5.28
CA PRO A 186 -12.21 7.35 -6.27
C PRO A 186 -12.14 7.94 -7.69
N ALA A 187 -11.49 7.26 -8.63
CA ALA A 187 -11.72 7.58 -10.03
C ALA A 187 -12.95 6.85 -10.55
N THR A 188 -13.77 7.56 -11.33
CA THR A 188 -14.79 6.87 -12.13
C THR A 188 -14.10 6.23 -13.32
N LEU A 189 -14.06 4.90 -13.34
CA LEU A 189 -13.61 4.16 -14.52
C LEU A 189 -14.68 4.33 -15.61
N THR A 190 -14.38 5.11 -16.63
CA THR A 190 -15.24 5.18 -17.83
C THR A 190 -14.70 4.25 -18.89
N THR A 191 -15.37 3.12 -19.06
CA THR A 191 -15.20 2.23 -20.21
C THR A 191 -16.01 2.70 -21.44
N GLY A 192 -16.69 3.84 -21.34
CA GLY A 192 -17.86 4.23 -22.13
C GLY A 192 -17.66 4.63 -23.60
N GLU A 193 -16.44 4.70 -24.14
CA GLU A 193 -16.24 4.97 -25.58
C GLU A 193 -15.77 3.76 -26.39
N ALA A 194 -15.32 2.68 -25.75
CA ALA A 194 -15.20 1.40 -26.41
C ALA A 194 -15.18 0.29 -25.36
N GLU A 195 -16.17 -0.61 -25.39
CA GLU A 195 -16.08 -1.88 -24.66
C GLU A 195 -14.78 -2.65 -24.99
N ASN A 196 -14.12 -2.30 -26.10
CA ASN A 196 -12.82 -2.81 -26.53
C ASN A 196 -11.59 -2.10 -25.94
N ALA A 197 -11.72 -0.88 -25.37
CA ALA A 197 -10.58 -0.11 -24.89
C ALA A 197 -9.88 -0.76 -23.70
N SER A 198 -10.53 -1.65 -22.96
CA SER A 198 -9.94 -2.39 -21.85
C SER A 198 -9.86 -3.90 -22.13
N LEU A 199 -9.87 -4.29 -23.40
CA LEU A 199 -9.69 -5.68 -23.82
C LEU A 199 -8.26 -5.90 -24.31
N LEU A 200 -7.59 -6.87 -23.72
CA LEU A 200 -6.32 -7.41 -24.20
C LEU A 200 -6.59 -8.71 -24.95
N ASN A 201 -6.08 -8.87 -26.16
CA ASN A 201 -6.13 -10.13 -26.89
C ASN A 201 -4.77 -10.86 -26.84
N ILE A 202 -4.80 -12.15 -26.57
CA ILE A 202 -3.63 -13.03 -26.63
C ILE A 202 -3.85 -14.05 -27.76
N PRO A 203 -3.18 -13.90 -28.93
CA PRO A 203 -3.29 -14.85 -30.03
C PRO A 203 -2.85 -16.26 -29.64
N ALA A 204 -3.40 -17.29 -30.30
CA ALA A 204 -3.04 -18.69 -30.04
C ALA A 204 -1.55 -19.02 -30.28
N SER A 205 -0.84 -18.19 -31.06
CA SER A 205 0.60 -18.33 -31.32
C SER A 205 1.50 -17.54 -30.37
N ALA A 206 0.92 -16.77 -29.43
CA ALA A 206 1.67 -15.96 -28.49
C ALA A 206 2.38 -16.81 -27.42
N LEU A 207 3.43 -16.25 -26.83
CA LEU A 207 3.97 -16.76 -25.57
C LEU A 207 3.01 -16.40 -24.43
N LEU A 208 2.77 -17.35 -23.54
CA LEU A 208 1.87 -17.14 -22.39
C LEU A 208 2.63 -16.79 -21.11
N THR A 209 3.88 -17.24 -21.00
CA THR A 209 4.73 -17.06 -19.82
C THR A 209 6.00 -16.30 -20.18
N SER A 210 6.41 -15.41 -19.30
CA SER A 210 7.66 -14.66 -19.41
C SER A 210 8.86 -15.61 -19.40
N LYS A 211 9.85 -15.33 -20.27
CA LYS A 211 11.13 -16.05 -20.28
C LYS A 211 12.17 -15.37 -19.39
N LYS A 212 12.07 -14.05 -19.23
CA LYS A 212 12.99 -13.25 -18.40
C LYS A 212 12.58 -13.22 -16.93
N GLY A 213 11.30 -13.35 -16.65
CA GLY A 213 10.68 -13.00 -15.37
C GLY A 213 10.75 -11.50 -15.08
N LEU A 214 10.25 -11.09 -13.92
CA LEU A 214 10.33 -9.72 -13.43
C LEU A 214 11.78 -9.38 -13.07
N VAL A 215 12.50 -8.63 -13.91
CA VAL A 215 13.94 -8.36 -13.71
C VAL A 215 14.26 -6.96 -13.19
N ASN A 216 13.31 -6.03 -13.25
CA ASN A 216 13.53 -4.63 -12.91
C ASN A 216 12.35 -4.05 -12.13
N THR A 217 12.54 -2.83 -11.61
CA THR A 217 11.55 -2.16 -10.77
C THR A 217 10.53 -1.36 -11.59
N GLY A 218 10.85 -1.03 -12.85
CA GLY A 218 10.08 -0.08 -13.67
C GLY A 218 10.46 1.39 -13.38
N ILE A 219 11.35 1.63 -12.42
CA ILE A 219 11.88 2.95 -12.11
C ILE A 219 13.22 3.12 -12.82
N ALA A 220 13.22 3.91 -13.90
CA ALA A 220 14.39 4.10 -14.74
C ALA A 220 15.65 4.55 -13.98
N SER A 221 15.52 5.40 -12.95
CA SER A 221 16.68 5.86 -12.16
C SER A 221 17.33 4.70 -11.37
N ILE A 222 16.51 3.86 -10.73
CA ILE A 222 16.98 2.70 -9.96
C ILE A 222 17.55 1.65 -10.92
N ASP A 223 16.82 1.34 -11.99
CA ASP A 223 17.20 0.31 -12.96
C ASP A 223 18.49 0.69 -13.72
N ALA A 224 18.69 1.98 -14.02
CA ALA A 224 19.94 2.48 -14.62
C ALA A 224 21.13 2.35 -13.68
N ILE A 225 20.96 2.63 -12.39
CA ILE A 225 22.01 2.43 -11.37
C ILE A 225 22.40 0.95 -11.34
N ALA A 226 21.42 0.04 -11.27
CA ALA A 226 21.66 -1.40 -11.27
C ALA A 226 22.40 -1.87 -12.53
N ALA A 227 22.05 -1.36 -13.71
CA ALA A 227 22.71 -1.68 -14.97
C ALA A 227 24.12 -1.06 -15.13
N SER A 228 24.37 0.08 -14.47
CA SER A 228 25.64 0.80 -14.53
C SER A 228 26.75 0.16 -13.69
N LEU A 229 26.40 -0.77 -12.79
CA LEU A 229 27.36 -1.57 -12.03
C LEU A 229 28.10 -2.49 -13.02
N PRO A 230 29.39 -2.25 -13.31
CA PRO A 230 30.07 -3.01 -14.34
C PRO A 230 30.17 -4.48 -13.89
N ASN A 231 29.91 -5.41 -14.82
CA ASN A 231 30.22 -6.84 -14.71
C ASN A 231 31.73 -7.15 -14.46
N ASN A 232 32.55 -6.13 -14.17
CA ASN A 232 33.95 -6.27 -13.83
C ASN A 232 34.08 -6.84 -12.42
N ARG A 233 34.10 -8.18 -12.37
CA ARG A 233 34.79 -8.97 -11.35
C ARG A 233 36.27 -8.58 -11.30
N MET A 234 36.59 -7.43 -10.71
CA MET A 234 37.89 -7.18 -10.12
C MET A 234 37.66 -6.89 -8.65
N ILE A 235 37.88 -7.94 -7.86
CA ILE A 235 38.10 -8.01 -6.41
C ILE A 235 37.95 -6.65 -5.69
N LYS A 236 36.71 -6.21 -5.45
CA LYS A 236 36.43 -5.45 -4.22
C LYS A 236 36.51 -6.49 -3.10
N ARG A 237 37.28 -6.18 -2.05
CA ARG A 237 37.35 -6.94 -0.77
C ARG A 237 36.00 -7.57 -0.50
N ALA A 238 35.96 -8.86 -0.17
CA ALA A 238 34.75 -9.61 0.18
C ALA A 238 33.77 -8.69 0.93
N GLY A 239 32.83 -8.11 0.18
CA GLY A 239 31.78 -7.31 0.77
C GLY A 239 31.03 -8.26 1.67
N ASP A 240 30.67 -7.82 2.87
CA ASP A 240 29.73 -8.58 3.66
C ASP A 240 28.54 -8.89 2.76
N SER A 241 28.25 -10.16 2.52
CA SER A 241 27.16 -10.58 1.64
C SER A 241 25.81 -10.04 2.11
N LYS A 242 25.75 -9.49 3.32
CA LYS A 242 24.62 -8.82 3.94
C LYS A 242 24.35 -7.40 3.42
N PHE A 243 25.33 -6.69 2.84
CA PHE A 243 25.18 -5.28 2.45
C PHE A 243 25.66 -5.00 1.02
N ASN A 244 24.77 -4.49 0.16
CA ASN A 244 25.10 -4.02 -1.18
C ASN A 244 24.93 -2.50 -1.27
N ASN A 245 25.97 -1.83 -1.78
CA ASN A 245 26.00 -0.37 -1.98
C ASN A 245 25.69 0.49 -0.73
N CYS A 246 25.92 -0.04 0.48
CA CYS A 246 25.67 0.64 1.74
C CYS A 246 26.95 1.28 2.32
N SER A 247 26.87 2.55 2.71
CA SER A 247 27.92 3.22 3.49
C SER A 247 28.06 2.61 4.90
N ALA A 248 29.16 2.92 5.59
CA ALA A 248 29.35 2.45 6.97
C ALA A 248 28.27 2.97 7.94
N GLU A 249 27.80 4.19 7.73
CA GLU A 249 26.69 4.78 8.52
C GLU A 249 25.37 4.05 8.23
N GLN A 250 25.07 3.80 6.95
CA GLN A 250 23.89 3.02 6.56
C GLN A 250 23.93 1.60 7.15
N GLN A 251 25.11 0.95 7.17
CA GLN A 251 25.26 -0.36 7.82
C GLN A 251 24.96 -0.32 9.32
N SER A 252 25.39 0.75 10.02
CA SER A 252 25.06 0.96 11.43
C SER A 252 23.57 1.14 11.65
N ASP A 253 22.94 1.99 10.84
CA ASP A 253 21.49 2.25 10.88
C ASP A 253 20.66 0.98 10.62
N ILE A 254 21.09 0.18 9.64
CA ILE A 254 20.45 -1.10 9.35
C ILE A 254 20.62 -2.06 10.52
N ALA A 255 21.81 -2.15 11.12
CA ALA A 255 22.04 -3.04 12.25
C ALA A 255 21.14 -2.69 13.45
N GLU A 256 20.93 -1.40 13.72
CA GLU A 256 19.98 -0.95 14.73
C GLU A 256 18.52 -1.27 14.36
N GLY A 257 18.14 -1.07 13.09
CA GLY A 257 16.82 -1.44 12.58
C GLY A 257 16.54 -2.95 12.68
N VAL A 258 17.52 -3.79 12.33
CA VAL A 258 17.43 -5.26 12.45
C VAL A 258 17.24 -5.66 13.92
N LYS A 259 18.00 -5.05 14.84
CA LYS A 259 17.83 -5.30 16.27
C LYS A 259 16.42 -4.94 16.76
N ALA A 260 15.87 -3.81 16.30
CA ALA A 260 14.50 -3.42 16.60
C ALA A 260 13.48 -4.40 16.01
N ALA A 261 13.65 -4.82 14.76
CA ALA A 261 12.78 -5.78 14.07
C ALA A 261 12.73 -7.14 14.78
N ILE A 262 13.88 -7.66 15.25
CA ILE A 262 13.96 -8.90 16.03
C ILE A 262 13.15 -8.75 17.33
N ALA A 263 13.38 -7.68 18.10
CA ALA A 263 12.65 -7.44 19.34
C ALA A 263 11.14 -7.27 19.11
N TYR A 264 10.75 -6.61 18.03
CA TYR A 264 9.37 -6.46 17.59
C TYR A 264 8.71 -7.81 17.26
N ASN A 265 9.40 -8.67 16.52
CA ASN A 265 8.87 -9.98 16.17
C ASN A 265 8.79 -10.92 17.38
N GLU A 266 9.76 -10.88 18.29
CA GLU A 266 9.73 -11.63 19.55
C GLU A 266 8.52 -11.22 20.42
N ASP A 267 8.28 -9.92 20.59
CA ASP A 267 7.11 -9.40 21.31
C ASP A 267 5.80 -9.83 20.64
N ALA A 268 5.73 -9.79 19.31
CA ALA A 268 4.58 -10.24 18.54
C ALA A 268 4.29 -11.73 18.74
N VAL A 269 5.30 -12.60 18.65
CA VAL A 269 5.14 -14.05 18.89
C VAL A 269 4.68 -14.31 20.32
N ASN A 270 5.27 -13.64 21.31
CA ASN A 270 4.88 -13.77 22.72
C ASN A 270 3.43 -13.30 22.98
N TYR A 271 2.96 -12.28 22.26
CA TYR A 271 1.57 -11.81 22.35
C TYR A 271 0.57 -12.92 22.00
N PHE A 272 0.89 -13.77 21.01
CA PHE A 272 0.03 -14.89 20.60
C PHE A 272 0.01 -16.07 21.56
N GLU A 273 0.84 -16.08 22.61
CA GLU A 273 0.75 -17.03 23.73
C GLU A 273 -0.18 -16.54 24.86
N GLY A 274 -0.61 -15.28 24.79
CA GLY A 274 -1.50 -14.62 25.74
C GLY A 274 -2.96 -14.55 25.30
N THR A 275 -3.72 -13.68 25.96
CA THR A 275 -5.10 -13.35 25.55
C THR A 275 -5.08 -12.26 24.48
N LEU A 276 -5.57 -12.57 23.29
CA LEU A 276 -5.67 -11.60 22.18
C LEU A 276 -6.75 -10.54 22.47
N GLY A 277 -6.47 -9.30 22.08
CA GLY A 277 -7.27 -8.14 22.46
C GLY A 277 -7.25 -6.99 21.46
N GLU A 278 -7.15 -5.77 21.98
CA GLU A 278 -7.27 -4.53 21.19
C GLU A 278 -6.15 -4.41 20.16
N ARG A 279 -4.91 -4.81 20.52
CA ARG A 279 -3.77 -4.80 19.60
C ARG A 279 -4.06 -5.64 18.36
N TYR A 280 -4.54 -6.87 18.50
CA TYR A 280 -4.90 -7.71 17.34
C TYR A 280 -6.04 -7.09 16.54
N THR A 281 -7.15 -6.78 17.22
CA THR A 281 -8.39 -6.37 16.53
C THR A 281 -8.27 -5.01 15.82
N THR A 282 -7.35 -4.17 16.25
CA THR A 282 -7.05 -2.89 15.59
C THR A 282 -6.43 -3.06 14.20
N TRP A 283 -5.56 -4.05 14.03
CA TRP A 283 -4.75 -4.21 12.81
C TRP A 283 -5.23 -5.35 11.89
N PHE A 284 -5.92 -6.34 12.47
CA PHE A 284 -6.34 -7.55 11.76
C PHE A 284 -7.86 -7.80 11.79
N GLY A 285 -8.61 -6.97 12.52
CA GLY A 285 -10.08 -7.08 12.59
C GLY A 285 -10.56 -8.11 13.60
N ALA A 286 -11.83 -8.51 13.49
CA ALA A 286 -12.46 -9.39 14.46
C ALA A 286 -11.74 -10.75 14.60
N LEU A 287 -11.59 -11.22 15.84
CA LEU A 287 -10.96 -12.50 16.16
C LEU A 287 -11.70 -13.65 15.45
N ALA A 288 -10.92 -14.50 14.79
CA ALA A 288 -11.36 -15.75 14.17
C ALA A 288 -10.17 -16.71 14.14
N ASP A 289 -10.36 -17.95 14.62
CA ASP A 289 -9.26 -18.89 14.88
C ASP A 289 -8.36 -19.13 13.66
N ASN A 290 -8.94 -19.22 12.46
CA ASN A 290 -8.15 -19.40 11.23
C ASN A 290 -7.24 -18.19 10.93
N ARG A 291 -7.74 -16.96 11.14
CA ARG A 291 -7.00 -15.73 10.88
C ARG A 291 -5.93 -15.47 11.92
N THR A 292 -6.19 -15.80 13.18
CA THR A 292 -5.19 -15.66 14.25
C THR A 292 -4.02 -16.60 14.03
N GLU A 293 -4.26 -17.85 13.62
CA GLU A 293 -3.19 -18.81 13.31
C GLU A 293 -2.38 -18.42 12.07
N ILE A 294 -3.01 -17.84 11.03
CA ILE A 294 -2.28 -17.33 9.86
C ILE A 294 -1.31 -16.22 10.27
N VAL A 295 -1.78 -15.20 11.00
CA VAL A 295 -0.94 -14.07 11.44
C VAL A 295 0.17 -14.56 12.39
N LYS A 296 -0.15 -15.45 13.33
CA LYS A 296 0.85 -16.09 14.20
C LYS A 296 1.91 -16.81 13.35
N GLY A 297 1.49 -17.57 12.35
CA GLY A 297 2.36 -18.26 11.41
C GLY A 297 3.32 -17.33 10.67
N HIS A 298 2.88 -16.14 10.26
CA HIS A 298 3.74 -15.14 9.62
C HIS A 298 4.88 -14.69 10.54
N PHE A 299 4.59 -14.33 11.80
CA PHE A 299 5.61 -13.89 12.77
C PHE A 299 6.54 -15.03 13.19
N VAL A 300 6.01 -16.25 13.39
CA VAL A 300 6.83 -17.43 13.66
C VAL A 300 7.78 -17.73 12.49
N ASN A 301 7.29 -17.63 11.25
CA ASN A 301 8.11 -17.83 10.07
C ASN A 301 9.19 -16.75 9.89
N LEU A 302 9.05 -15.60 10.57
CA LEU A 302 9.96 -14.47 10.50
C LEU A 302 11.11 -14.55 11.53
N THR A 303 10.90 -15.17 12.70
CA THR A 303 11.83 -15.16 13.87
C THR A 303 13.29 -15.39 13.52
N ASP A 304 13.62 -16.43 12.76
CA ASP A 304 15.02 -16.75 12.41
C ASP A 304 15.44 -16.24 11.02
N LYS A 305 14.52 -15.59 10.29
CA LYS A 305 14.75 -15.11 8.92
C LYS A 305 15.19 -13.66 8.86
N ILE A 306 14.86 -12.83 9.85
CA ILE A 306 15.28 -11.42 9.89
C ILE A 306 16.82 -11.30 9.80
N ASP A 307 17.55 -12.16 10.50
CA ASP A 307 19.02 -12.16 10.47
C ASP A 307 19.62 -12.57 9.12
N GLN A 308 18.85 -13.26 8.28
CA GLN A 308 19.25 -13.71 6.95
C GLN A 308 19.07 -12.63 5.88
N PHE A 309 18.35 -11.54 6.19
CA PHE A 309 18.12 -10.45 5.24
C PHE A 309 19.43 -9.82 4.76
N GLN A 310 19.47 -9.60 3.46
CA GLN A 310 20.49 -8.81 2.78
C GLN A 310 19.89 -7.46 2.42
N PHE A 311 20.67 -6.40 2.52
CA PHE A 311 20.20 -5.03 2.33
C PHE A 311 20.92 -4.37 1.17
N ASP A 312 20.15 -3.77 0.28
CA ASP A 312 20.64 -2.99 -0.85
C ASP A 312 20.29 -1.51 -0.64
N CYS A 313 21.30 -0.63 -0.65
CA CYS A 313 21.14 0.79 -0.39
C CYS A 313 21.19 1.65 -1.67
N SER A 314 20.98 1.07 -2.85
CA SER A 314 21.03 1.79 -4.14
C SER A 314 19.79 2.61 -4.46
N CYS A 315 18.67 2.40 -3.77
CA CYS A 315 17.45 3.16 -4.01
C CYS A 315 17.55 4.57 -3.41
N ASP A 316 17.28 5.59 -4.23
CA ASP A 316 17.39 7.01 -3.86
C ASP A 316 16.04 7.73 -3.75
N LYS A 317 14.92 7.00 -3.88
CA LYS A 317 13.57 7.58 -3.82
C LYS A 317 13.25 8.13 -2.44
N ALA A 318 13.13 9.45 -2.34
CA ALA A 318 13.00 10.18 -1.08
C ALA A 318 11.69 9.90 -0.32
N ASP A 319 10.64 9.51 -1.03
CA ASP A 319 9.28 9.26 -0.56
C ASP A 319 8.96 7.78 -0.29
N THR A 320 9.91 6.91 -0.61
CA THR A 320 9.78 5.45 -0.50
C THR A 320 10.67 4.96 0.63
N PHE A 321 10.17 4.02 1.45
CA PHE A 321 10.96 3.45 2.53
C PHE A 321 11.80 2.29 2.04
N ALA A 322 11.18 1.31 1.41
CA ALA A 322 11.84 0.12 0.92
C ALA A 322 11.01 -0.58 -0.16
N TYR A 323 11.57 -1.61 -0.77
CA TYR A 323 10.85 -2.55 -1.60
C TYR A 323 11.52 -3.94 -1.61
N VAL A 324 10.76 -4.96 -2.00
CA VAL A 324 11.26 -6.33 -2.23
C VAL A 324 10.71 -6.95 -3.50
N TYR A 325 11.40 -7.98 -3.99
CA TYR A 325 10.84 -8.97 -4.90
C TYR A 325 10.36 -10.18 -4.06
N PRO A 326 9.05 -10.44 -3.91
CA PRO A 326 8.52 -11.45 -2.98
C PRO A 326 9.09 -12.87 -3.15
N THR A 327 9.48 -13.23 -4.38
CA THR A 327 10.04 -14.55 -4.74
C THR A 327 11.57 -14.63 -4.63
N ARG A 328 12.24 -13.55 -4.22
CA ARG A 328 13.70 -13.43 -4.13
C ARG A 328 14.18 -13.11 -2.72
N PHE A 329 13.77 -13.95 -1.77
CA PHE A 329 14.39 -13.96 -0.44
C PHE A 329 15.91 -14.14 -0.58
N PRO A 330 16.76 -13.40 0.17
CA PRO A 330 16.43 -12.58 1.33
C PRO A 330 16.64 -11.05 1.15
N THR A 331 16.60 -10.51 -0.08
CA THR A 331 17.07 -9.14 -0.33
C THR A 331 15.99 -8.07 -0.13
N VAL A 332 16.26 -7.09 0.73
CA VAL A 332 15.46 -5.87 0.98
C VAL A 332 16.18 -4.65 0.43
N TYR A 333 15.50 -3.85 -0.39
CA TYR A 333 16.06 -2.64 -1.00
C TYR A 333 15.57 -1.42 -0.24
N LEU A 334 16.50 -0.66 0.36
CA LEU A 334 16.20 0.46 1.24
C LEU A 334 16.32 1.78 0.47
N CYS A 335 15.29 2.61 0.59
CA CYS A 335 15.12 3.88 -0.13
C CYS A 335 15.25 5.10 0.82
N GLY A 336 15.01 6.29 0.29
CA GLY A 336 15.29 7.57 0.96
C GLY A 336 14.51 7.82 2.26
N ALA A 337 13.26 7.35 2.36
CA ALA A 337 12.45 7.57 3.57
C ALA A 337 12.91 6.71 4.75
N PHE A 338 13.47 5.52 4.51
CA PHE A 338 13.99 4.64 5.55
C PHE A 338 15.12 5.30 6.36
N TRP A 339 16.00 6.05 5.69
CA TRP A 339 17.12 6.74 6.34
C TRP A 339 16.66 7.86 7.29
N LYS A 340 15.49 8.45 7.02
CA LYS A 340 14.89 9.51 7.85
C LYS A 340 14.00 8.95 8.96
N ALA A 341 13.62 7.68 8.87
CA ALA A 341 12.77 7.02 9.84
C ALA A 341 13.47 6.87 11.20
N PRO A 342 12.73 6.92 12.32
CA PRO A 342 13.30 6.56 13.61
C PRO A 342 13.61 5.07 13.65
N THR A 343 14.56 4.64 14.50
CA THR A 343 14.88 3.21 14.64
C THR A 343 13.69 2.37 15.13
N ASN A 344 12.88 2.94 16.03
CA ASN A 344 11.68 2.34 16.63
C ASN A 344 10.52 3.36 16.59
N GLY A 345 9.29 2.91 16.85
CA GLY A 345 8.10 3.75 16.88
C GLY A 345 7.27 3.53 15.62
N THR A 346 6.46 4.51 15.22
CA THR A 346 5.61 4.43 14.03
C THR A 346 6.41 4.66 12.75
N ASP A 347 6.17 3.82 11.73
CA ASP A 347 6.85 3.87 10.42
C ASP A 347 8.38 3.91 10.58
N SER A 348 8.89 3.00 11.42
CA SER A 348 10.27 2.95 11.88
C SER A 348 11.16 2.06 11.00
N LYS A 349 12.48 2.14 11.18
CA LYS A 349 13.42 1.21 10.54
C LYS A 349 13.12 -0.24 10.91
N GLY A 350 12.85 -0.50 12.19
CA GLY A 350 12.45 -1.84 12.67
C GLY A 350 11.12 -2.31 12.08
N GLY A 351 10.11 -1.44 12.04
CA GLY A 351 8.81 -1.72 11.43
C GLY A 351 8.91 -1.99 9.93
N THR A 352 9.67 -1.16 9.19
CA THR A 352 9.92 -1.34 7.74
C THR A 352 10.57 -2.69 7.46
N ILE A 353 11.53 -3.14 8.28
CA ILE A 353 12.17 -4.45 8.08
C ILE A 353 11.17 -5.60 8.29
N VAL A 354 10.26 -5.49 9.27
CA VAL A 354 9.18 -6.48 9.47
C VAL A 354 8.19 -6.45 8.31
N HIS A 355 7.79 -5.26 7.87
CA HIS A 355 6.90 -5.05 6.70
C HIS A 355 7.43 -5.79 5.48
N GLU A 356 8.64 -5.44 5.04
CA GLU A 356 9.29 -6.02 3.86
C GLU A 356 9.53 -7.52 4.04
N GLY A 357 9.86 -7.94 5.27
CA GLY A 357 10.01 -9.35 5.61
C GLY A 357 8.73 -10.17 5.38
N THR A 358 7.56 -9.61 5.67
CA THR A 358 6.28 -10.32 5.52
C THR A 358 5.91 -10.58 4.05
N HIS A 359 6.40 -9.77 3.12
CA HIS A 359 6.13 -9.92 1.69
C HIS A 359 6.77 -11.18 1.08
N PHE A 360 7.88 -11.68 1.65
CA PHE A 360 8.51 -12.87 1.08
C PHE A 360 7.59 -14.08 1.16
N VAL A 361 7.47 -14.81 0.05
CA VAL A 361 6.54 -15.94 -0.11
C VAL A 361 6.80 -17.08 0.88
N ASN A 362 8.03 -17.21 1.37
CA ASN A 362 8.41 -18.21 2.37
C ASN A 362 8.19 -17.74 3.82
N ILE A 363 7.63 -16.55 4.03
CA ILE A 363 7.28 -15.98 5.35
C ILE A 363 5.77 -15.85 5.47
N GLY A 364 5.17 -14.94 4.70
CA GLY A 364 3.74 -14.67 4.71
C GLY A 364 3.17 -14.36 3.34
N GLY A 365 3.98 -13.88 2.39
CA GLY A 365 3.48 -13.50 1.07
C GLY A 365 2.42 -12.39 1.15
N THR A 366 2.57 -11.47 2.10
CA THR A 366 1.67 -10.33 2.25
C THR A 366 1.72 -9.40 1.03
N ASP A 367 0.69 -8.60 0.87
CA ASP A 367 0.53 -7.59 -0.18
C ASP A 367 0.41 -6.18 0.44
N ASP A 368 0.37 -5.17 -0.41
CA ASP A 368 0.22 -3.76 -0.05
C ASP A 368 -1.20 -3.25 -0.34
N TYR A 369 -2.19 -3.83 0.35
CA TYR A 369 -3.59 -3.48 0.16
C TYR A 369 -3.96 -2.08 0.67
N ALA A 370 -3.27 -1.59 1.69
CA ALA A 370 -3.45 -0.26 2.24
C ALA A 370 -2.19 0.24 2.95
N TYR A 371 -1.82 1.50 2.67
CA TYR A 371 -0.73 2.20 3.35
C TYR A 371 -1.21 3.13 4.47
N GLY A 372 -0.38 3.29 5.50
CA GLY A 372 -0.59 4.18 6.64
C GLY A 372 -1.51 3.55 7.71
N GLN A 373 -1.31 3.95 8.98
CA GLN A 373 -2.13 3.43 10.09
C GLN A 373 -3.64 3.57 9.87
N SER A 374 -4.08 4.71 9.32
CA SER A 374 -5.50 4.94 9.01
C SER A 374 -6.02 3.97 7.94
N GLY A 375 -5.21 3.69 6.91
CA GLY A 375 -5.52 2.73 5.85
C GLY A 375 -5.63 1.32 6.41
N ALA A 376 -4.62 0.87 7.17
CA ALA A 376 -4.59 -0.44 7.80
C ALA A 376 -5.77 -0.66 8.77
N LYS A 377 -6.08 0.32 9.64
CA LYS A 377 -7.25 0.26 10.54
C LYS A 377 -8.58 0.22 9.78
N SER A 378 -8.68 0.93 8.66
CA SER A 378 -9.87 0.89 7.81
C SER A 378 -10.01 -0.47 7.13
N LEU A 379 -8.91 -1.04 6.67
CA LEU A 379 -8.88 -2.37 6.06
C LEU A 379 -9.29 -3.45 7.08
N ALA A 380 -8.73 -3.42 8.29
CA ALA A 380 -9.10 -4.32 9.39
C ALA A 380 -10.61 -4.33 9.72
N LYS A 381 -11.30 -3.20 9.52
CA LYS A 381 -12.74 -3.09 9.75
C LYS A 381 -13.59 -3.55 8.56
N SER A 382 -13.12 -3.32 7.34
CA SER A 382 -13.91 -3.51 6.11
C SER A 382 -13.64 -4.85 5.42
N ASP A 383 -12.40 -5.34 5.51
CA ASP A 383 -11.93 -6.58 4.90
C ASP A 383 -10.81 -7.20 5.75
N PRO A 384 -11.15 -7.88 6.86
CA PRO A 384 -10.17 -8.53 7.73
C PRO A 384 -9.32 -9.59 7.01
N ASP A 385 -9.84 -10.22 5.95
CA ASP A 385 -9.13 -11.26 5.20
C ASP A 385 -7.97 -10.65 4.41
N ARG A 386 -8.14 -9.43 3.88
CA ARG A 386 -7.02 -8.65 3.34
C ARG A 386 -6.14 -8.05 4.43
N ALA A 387 -6.69 -7.67 5.58
CA ALA A 387 -5.91 -7.07 6.67
C ALA A 387 -4.84 -8.02 7.21
N ILE A 388 -5.16 -9.32 7.35
CA ILE A 388 -4.17 -10.34 7.74
C ILE A 388 -3.14 -10.67 6.66
N MET A 389 -3.33 -10.16 5.45
CA MET A 389 -2.41 -10.28 4.32
C MET A 389 -1.83 -8.91 3.92
N ASN A 390 -2.00 -7.86 4.74
CA ASN A 390 -1.46 -6.52 4.46
C ASN A 390 -0.17 -6.29 5.26
N ALA A 391 0.93 -5.93 4.59
CA ALA A 391 2.23 -5.78 5.27
C ALA A 391 2.23 -4.66 6.32
N ASP A 392 1.62 -3.50 6.02
CA ASP A 392 1.45 -2.40 6.98
C ASP A 392 0.66 -2.81 8.23
N SER A 393 -0.29 -3.75 8.11
CA SER A 393 -1.01 -4.27 9.29
C SER A 393 -0.08 -5.05 10.22
N HIS A 394 0.90 -5.79 9.67
CA HIS A 394 1.90 -6.49 10.46
C HIS A 394 2.89 -5.52 11.09
N GLU A 395 3.38 -4.55 10.33
CA GLU A 395 4.25 -3.48 10.82
C GLU A 395 3.63 -2.76 12.01
N TYR A 396 2.42 -2.21 11.86
CA TYR A 396 1.81 -1.45 12.93
C TYR A 396 1.40 -2.31 14.14
N PHE A 397 1.13 -3.60 13.91
CA PHE A 397 0.95 -4.55 15.00
C PHE A 397 2.24 -4.72 15.81
N VAL A 398 3.39 -4.90 15.17
CA VAL A 398 4.65 -5.11 15.90
C VAL A 398 5.19 -3.81 16.52
N GLU A 399 5.05 -2.67 15.82
CA GLU A 399 5.46 -1.36 16.33
C GLU A 399 4.66 -0.95 17.57
N ASN A 400 3.38 -1.34 17.61
CA ASN A 400 2.43 -1.09 18.71
C ASN A 400 2.55 0.33 19.28
N ASN A 401 2.51 1.33 18.39
CA ASN A 401 2.68 2.73 18.74
C ASN A 401 1.50 3.59 18.21
N PRO A 402 0.67 4.17 19.10
CA PRO A 402 0.72 4.06 20.56
C PRO A 402 0.41 2.65 21.06
N LYS A 403 0.85 2.33 22.28
CA LYS A 403 0.72 0.99 22.87
C LYS A 403 -0.75 0.61 23.08
N LEU A 404 -1.17 -0.49 22.47
CA LEU A 404 -2.45 -1.18 22.63
C LEU A 404 -2.27 -2.43 23.49
N ALA A 405 -3.35 -2.82 24.18
CA ALA A 405 -3.40 -3.97 25.08
C ALA A 405 -3.57 -5.31 24.34
#